data_AF-X1NF81-F1
#
_entry.id   AF-X1NF81-F1
#
_cell.length_a   1.000
_cell.length_b   1.000
_cell.length_c   1.000
_cell.angle_alpha   90.00
_cell.angle_beta   90.00
_cell.angle_gamma   90.00
#
_symmetry.space_group_name_H-M   'P 1'
#
loop_
_entity.id
_entity.type
_entity.pdbx_description
1 polymer ?
#
loop_
_entity_poly.entity_id
_entity_poly.type
_entity_poly.pdbx_seq_one_letter_code
_entity_poly.pdbx_strand_id
1 'polypeptide(L)'
;LAENKRKNNGSTKVGRFYILSHLGKCGECGGSLLCRTAKTHRYLHCSRQLNYPYIHNCYEPKMWHMDTVEDYVWAEVEDILHNYRNSAYDLLLDKFESAKGEREQQIVRAREQLEGMKLEKQRLLTTIRKGYATEVEAELQFIAIKSEREYWEQELNNLQSLQDNDNAALDAFMAPIQ
;
A
#
# COMPACT_ATOMS: atom_id res chain seq x y z
N LEU A 1 47.37 -46.88 -29.13
CA LEU A 1 46.22 -45.97 -28.87
C LEU A 1 45.72 -46.24 -27.45
N ALA A 2 46.15 -45.44 -26.48
CA ALA A 2 45.76 -45.60 -25.09
C ALA A 2 44.47 -44.80 -24.83
N GLU A 3 43.39 -45.51 -24.49
CA GLU A 3 42.10 -44.90 -24.15
C GLU A 3 42.17 -44.24 -22.76
N ASN A 4 42.05 -42.92 -22.78
CA ASN A 4 42.08 -42.08 -21.60
C ASN A 4 40.68 -42.09 -20.92
N LYS A 5 40.45 -43.07 -20.04
CA LYS A 5 39.22 -43.16 -19.23
C LYS A 5 39.17 -42.02 -18.20
N ARG A 6 38.54 -40.90 -18.58
CA ARG A 6 38.16 -39.84 -17.63
C ARG A 6 37.15 -40.41 -16.63
N LYS A 7 37.57 -40.57 -15.37
CA LYS A 7 36.68 -40.87 -14.24
C LYS A 7 35.77 -39.66 -14.01
N ASN A 8 34.56 -39.71 -14.57
CA ASN A 8 33.49 -38.80 -14.17
C ASN A 8 32.99 -39.24 -12.79
N ASN A 9 33.58 -38.66 -11.74
CA ASN A 9 33.03 -38.76 -10.39
C ASN A 9 31.69 -38.01 -10.37
N GLY A 10 30.60 -38.75 -10.54
CA GLY A 10 29.25 -38.28 -10.31
C GLY A 10 29.06 -37.96 -8.83
N SER A 11 29.46 -36.75 -8.42
CA SER A 11 28.95 -36.16 -7.19
C SER A 11 27.55 -35.64 -7.50
N THR A 12 26.53 -36.30 -6.94
CA THR A 12 25.19 -35.75 -6.85
C THR A 12 25.32 -34.41 -6.14
N LYS A 13 25.19 -33.30 -6.88
CA LYS A 13 25.22 -31.96 -6.29
C LYS A 13 24.06 -31.88 -5.31
N VAL A 14 24.34 -32.06 -4.02
CA VAL A 14 23.40 -31.69 -2.97
C VAL A 14 23.20 -30.19 -3.13
N GLY A 15 22.06 -29.80 -3.70
CA GLY A 15 21.72 -28.42 -4.00
C GLY A 15 21.51 -27.65 -2.70
N ARG A 16 22.60 -27.26 -2.04
CA ARG A 16 22.54 -26.34 -0.91
C ARG A 16 22.21 -24.97 -1.48
N PHE A 17 20.99 -24.51 -1.22
CA PHE A 17 20.54 -23.17 -1.58
C PHE A 17 21.07 -22.21 -0.52
N TYR A 18 21.92 -21.26 -0.92
CA TYR A 18 22.38 -20.20 -0.03
C TYR A 18 21.69 -18.91 -0.49
N ILE A 19 20.88 -18.32 0.39
CA ILE A 19 20.02 -17.18 0.08
C ILE A 19 20.82 -16.02 -0.53
N LEU A 20 22.02 -15.75 0.00
CA LEU A 20 22.87 -14.64 -0.47
C LEU A 20 23.93 -15.06 -1.51
N SER A 21 23.94 -16.33 -1.95
CA SER A 21 24.90 -16.74 -2.97
C SER A 21 24.64 -16.02 -4.29
N HIS A 22 25.68 -15.44 -4.86
CA HIS A 22 25.65 -14.68 -6.13
C HIS A 22 24.91 -13.33 -6.12
N LEU A 23 24.20 -12.97 -5.04
CA LEU A 23 23.58 -11.65 -4.89
C LEU A 23 24.59 -10.60 -4.40
N GLY A 24 25.52 -11.00 -3.53
CA GLY A 24 26.50 -10.08 -2.94
C GLY A 24 27.65 -9.69 -3.88
N LYS A 25 28.04 -8.42 -3.83
CA LYS A 25 29.27 -7.89 -4.45
C LYS A 25 30.22 -7.37 -3.37
N CYS A 26 31.52 -7.53 -3.58
CA CYS A 26 32.54 -6.91 -2.76
C CYS A 26 32.50 -5.39 -2.99
N GLY A 27 32.34 -4.62 -1.91
CA GLY A 27 32.28 -3.15 -1.98
C GLY A 27 33.56 -2.49 -2.50
N GLU A 28 34.70 -3.18 -2.44
CA GLU A 28 35.99 -2.62 -2.86
C GLU A 28 36.33 -2.95 -4.32
N CYS A 29 36.39 -4.24 -4.66
CA CYS A 29 36.82 -4.66 -5.99
C CYS A 29 35.65 -4.99 -6.93
N GLY A 30 34.40 -4.91 -6.48
CA GLY A 30 33.21 -5.27 -7.25
C GLY A 30 33.09 -6.76 -7.60
N GLY A 31 34.00 -7.61 -7.12
CA GLY A 31 33.97 -9.05 -7.34
C GLY A 31 32.75 -9.69 -6.67
N SER A 32 32.22 -10.78 -7.24
CA SER A 32 31.11 -11.50 -6.62
C SER A 32 31.53 -12.13 -5.28
N LEU A 33 30.63 -12.14 -4.30
CA LEU A 33 30.85 -12.86 -3.06
C LEU A 33 30.48 -14.34 -3.24
N LEU A 34 31.35 -15.22 -2.74
CA LEU A 34 31.20 -16.66 -2.81
C LEU A 34 31.06 -17.22 -1.39
N CYS A 35 30.09 -18.09 -1.20
CA CYS A 35 29.95 -18.86 0.03
C CYS A 35 30.89 -20.08 -0.02
N ARG A 36 31.69 -20.27 1.02
CA ARG A 36 32.45 -21.50 1.28
C ARG A 36 32.05 -22.07 2.63
N THR A 37 31.92 -23.39 2.69
CA THR A 37 31.71 -24.12 3.94
C THR A 37 33.03 -24.65 4.43
N ALA A 38 33.37 -24.37 5.69
CA ALA A 38 34.54 -24.95 6.36
C ALA A 38 34.07 -25.62 7.66
N LYS A 39 34.21 -26.95 7.71
CA LYS A 39 33.67 -27.79 8.80
C LYS A 39 32.16 -27.54 8.99
N THR A 40 31.78 -26.95 10.11
CA THR A 40 30.41 -26.61 10.53
C THR A 40 30.02 -25.16 10.22
N HIS A 41 30.97 -24.33 9.78
CA HIS A 41 30.76 -22.90 9.59
C HIS A 41 30.68 -22.54 8.11
N ARG A 42 29.95 -21.46 7.82
CA ARG A 42 29.78 -20.91 6.48
C ARG A 42 30.42 -19.52 6.44
N TYR A 43 31.20 -19.26 5.40
CA TYR A 43 31.91 -18.00 5.22
C TYR A 43 31.66 -17.41 3.84
N LEU A 44 31.53 -16.09 3.78
CA LEU A 44 31.54 -15.32 2.54
C LEU A 44 32.94 -14.81 2.22
N HIS A 45 33.33 -14.93 0.97
CA HIS A 45 34.62 -14.47 0.45
C HIS A 45 34.46 -13.68 -0.84
N CYS A 46 35.33 -12.71 -1.07
CA CYS A 46 35.48 -12.13 -2.40
C CYS A 46 36.09 -13.13 -3.40
N SER A 47 35.39 -13.40 -4.50
CA SER A 47 35.89 -14.25 -5.61
C SER A 47 37.24 -13.80 -6.16
N ARG A 48 37.45 -12.49 -6.33
CA ARG A 48 38.69 -11.93 -6.90
C ARG A 48 39.88 -12.10 -5.97
N GLN A 49 39.67 -11.90 -4.67
CA GLN A 49 40.70 -12.14 -3.66
C GLN A 49 41.04 -13.63 -3.53
N LEU A 50 40.03 -14.50 -3.63
CA LEU A 50 40.20 -15.95 -3.57
C LEU A 50 41.00 -16.50 -4.76
N ASN A 51 40.70 -16.03 -5.98
CA ASN A 51 41.33 -16.51 -7.21
C ASN A 51 42.65 -15.78 -7.53
N TYR A 52 42.79 -14.51 -7.13
CA TYR A 52 43.92 -13.64 -7.46
C TYR A 52 44.38 -12.80 -6.25
N PRO A 53 44.86 -13.43 -5.16
CA PRO A 53 45.16 -12.76 -3.90
C PRO A 53 46.27 -11.69 -4.03
N TYR A 54 47.20 -11.85 -4.97
CA TYR A 54 48.31 -10.92 -5.18
C TYR A 54 47.95 -9.68 -6.03
N ILE A 55 46.82 -9.73 -6.74
CA ILE A 55 46.37 -8.66 -7.64
C ILE A 55 45.31 -7.80 -6.96
N HIS A 56 44.47 -8.42 -6.13
CA HIS A 56 43.36 -7.76 -5.46
C HIS A 56 43.47 -7.91 -3.93
N ASN A 57 43.98 -6.86 -3.27
CA ASN A 57 43.92 -6.73 -1.81
C ASN A 57 42.58 -6.08 -1.43
N CYS A 58 41.51 -6.87 -1.39
CA CYS A 58 40.31 -6.45 -0.67
C CYS A 58 40.63 -6.44 0.84
N TYR A 59 40.27 -5.36 1.53
CA TYR A 59 40.59 -5.11 2.93
C TYR A 59 39.90 -6.12 3.87
N GLU A 60 40.37 -6.15 5.12
CA GLU A 60 39.90 -7.10 6.14
C GLU A 60 38.48 -6.77 6.64
N PRO A 61 37.66 -7.80 6.97
CA PRO A 61 38.05 -9.21 7.09
C PRO A 61 37.98 -9.97 5.75
N LYS A 62 38.97 -10.84 5.52
CA LYS A 62 39.06 -11.70 4.32
C LYS A 62 37.93 -12.74 4.22
N MET A 63 37.17 -12.90 5.31
CA MET A 63 36.12 -13.88 5.48
C MET A 63 35.05 -13.30 6.40
N TRP A 64 33.79 -13.28 5.97
CA TRP A 64 32.66 -12.94 6.83
C TRP A 64 31.93 -14.20 7.25
N HIS A 65 31.53 -14.31 8.52
CA HIS A 65 30.69 -15.41 8.97
C HIS A 65 29.30 -15.25 8.35
N MET A 66 28.85 -16.24 7.58
CA MET A 66 27.61 -16.16 6.81
C MET A 66 26.41 -15.91 7.72
N ASP A 67 26.35 -16.58 8.87
CA ASP A 67 25.20 -16.47 9.78
C ASP A 67 25.03 -15.02 10.27
N THR A 68 26.13 -14.33 10.60
CA THR A 68 26.10 -12.91 11.00
C THR A 68 25.63 -12.00 9.88
N VAL A 69 26.02 -12.29 8.63
CA VAL A 69 25.58 -11.53 7.47
C VAL A 69 24.11 -11.80 7.16
N GLU A 70 23.67 -13.06 7.24
CA GLU A 70 22.27 -13.43 7.06
C GLU A 70 21.39 -12.78 8.13
N ASP A 71 21.80 -12.80 9.41
CA ASP A 71 21.06 -12.17 10.51
C ASP A 71 20.90 -10.66 10.27
N TYR A 72 21.96 -9.97 9.84
CA TYR A 72 21.89 -8.54 9.53
C TYR A 72 20.95 -8.25 8.36
N VAL A 73 21.06 -9.04 7.27
CA VAL A 73 20.18 -8.89 6.11
C VAL A 73 18.72 -9.15 6.50
N TRP A 74 18.46 -10.16 7.34
CA TRP A 74 17.11 -10.45 7.80
C TRP A 74 16.56 -9.34 8.68
N ALA A 75 17.35 -8.77 9.59
CA ALA A 75 16.94 -7.63 10.41
C ALA A 75 16.56 -6.42 9.54
N GLU A 76 17.36 -6.11 8.51
CA GLU A 76 17.05 -5.04 7.55
C GLU A 76 15.79 -5.34 6.73
N VAL A 77 15.61 -6.59 6.29
CA VAL A 77 14.39 -7.00 5.57
C VAL A 77 13.16 -6.89 6.47
N GLU A 78 13.26 -7.31 7.73
CA GLU A 78 12.20 -7.15 8.72
C GLU A 78 11.87 -5.68 8.96
N ASP A 79 12.88 -4.83 9.14
CA ASP A 79 12.69 -3.39 9.32
C ASP A 79 12.04 -2.75 8.09
N ILE A 80 12.50 -3.08 6.88
CA ILE A 80 11.87 -2.63 5.62
C ILE A 80 10.43 -3.11 5.54
N LEU A 81 10.16 -4.38 5.86
CA LEU A 81 8.79 -4.91 5.83
C LEU A 81 7.90 -4.23 6.88
N HIS A 82 8.41 -3.96 8.07
CA HIS A 82 7.69 -3.24 9.12
C HIS A 82 7.45 -1.78 8.75
N ASN A 83 8.45 -1.07 8.23
CA ASN A 83 8.33 0.32 7.78
C ASN A 83 7.47 0.46 6.52
N TYR A 84 7.53 -0.50 5.60
CA TYR A 84 6.66 -0.56 4.44
C TYR A 84 5.22 -0.83 4.85
N ARG A 85 5.02 -1.74 5.81
CA ARG A 85 3.70 -2.00 6.39
C ARG A 85 3.13 -0.73 7.03
N ASN A 86 3.92 0.00 7.81
CA ASN A 86 3.49 1.26 8.43
C ASN A 86 3.17 2.33 7.38
N SER A 87 4.05 2.56 6.41
CA SER A 87 3.81 3.58 5.35
C SER A 87 2.64 3.23 4.41
N ALA A 88 2.41 1.95 4.12
CA ALA A 88 1.25 1.50 3.35
C ALA A 88 -0.05 1.67 4.15
N TYR A 89 -0.02 1.42 5.47
CA TYR A 89 -1.17 1.71 6.33
C TYR A 89 -1.45 3.20 6.41
N ASP A 90 -0.43 4.03 6.61
CA ASP A 90 -0.60 5.48 6.68
C ASP A 90 -1.22 6.03 5.40
N LEU A 91 -0.79 5.55 4.23
CA LEU A 91 -1.34 5.95 2.94
C LEU A 91 -2.78 5.46 2.73
N LEU A 92 -3.14 4.30 3.28
CA LEU A 92 -4.52 3.83 3.27
C LEU A 92 -5.40 4.65 4.22
N LEU A 93 -4.89 4.97 5.42
CA LEU A 93 -5.58 5.80 6.41
C LEU A 93 -5.87 7.19 5.85
N ASP A 94 -4.87 7.84 5.26
CA ASP A 94 -4.97 9.17 4.67
C ASP A 94 -6.02 9.23 3.55
N LYS A 95 -6.08 8.19 2.71
CA LYS A 95 -7.13 8.05 1.69
C LYS A 95 -8.52 7.89 2.28
N PHE A 96 -8.65 7.11 3.36
CA PHE A 96 -9.92 6.92 4.06
C PHE A 96 -10.38 8.22 4.72
N GLU A 97 -9.49 8.92 5.41
CA GLU A 97 -9.79 10.20 6.07
C GLU A 97 -10.15 11.28 5.06
N SER A 98 -9.43 11.36 3.94
CA SER A 98 -9.73 12.28 2.84
C SER A 98 -11.10 12.00 2.23
N ALA A 99 -11.38 10.74 1.89
CA ALA A 99 -12.68 10.34 1.33
C ALA A 99 -13.83 10.61 2.31
N LYS A 100 -13.61 10.38 3.61
CA LYS A 100 -14.58 10.71 4.66
C LYS A 100 -14.84 12.21 4.73
N GLY A 101 -13.80 13.04 4.72
CA GLY A 101 -13.92 14.49 4.72
C GLY A 101 -14.68 15.03 3.50
N GLU A 102 -14.39 14.52 2.30
CA GLU A 102 -15.12 14.87 1.08
C GLU A 102 -16.60 14.49 1.17
N ARG A 103 -16.91 13.30 1.70
CA ARG A 103 -18.30 12.84 1.86
C ARG A 103 -19.07 13.66 2.89
N GLU A 104 -18.45 13.99 4.02
CA GLU A 104 -19.06 14.87 5.02
C GLU A 104 -19.40 16.24 4.43
N GLN A 105 -18.51 16.81 3.60
CA GLN A 105 -18.81 18.05 2.88
C GLN A 105 -19.98 17.89 1.89
N GLN A 106 -20.07 16.77 1.18
CA GLN A 106 -21.19 16.49 0.28
C GLN A 106 -22.51 16.38 1.05
N ILE A 107 -22.52 15.72 2.21
CA ILE A 107 -23.70 15.63 3.08
C ILE A 107 -24.13 17.03 3.56
N VAL A 108 -23.19 17.86 3.98
CA VAL A 108 -23.49 19.25 4.40
C VAL A 108 -24.10 20.02 3.24
N ARG A 109 -23.51 19.96 2.05
CA ARG A 109 -24.05 20.63 0.85
C ARG A 109 -25.46 20.14 0.51
N ALA A 110 -25.69 18.82 0.52
CA ALA A 110 -27.02 18.27 0.26
C ALA A 110 -28.08 18.76 1.26
N ARG A 111 -27.71 18.87 2.55
CA ARG A 111 -28.59 19.44 3.59
C ARG A 111 -28.89 20.92 3.35
N GLU A 112 -27.89 21.70 2.98
CA GLU A 112 -28.05 23.12 2.64
C GLU A 112 -28.99 23.30 1.46
N GLN A 113 -28.87 22.47 0.41
CA GLN A 113 -29.78 22.48 -0.74
C GLN A 113 -31.22 22.17 -0.32
N LEU A 114 -31.43 21.15 0.53
CA LEU A 114 -32.76 20.83 1.03
C LEU A 114 -33.39 21.96 1.85
N GLU A 115 -32.61 22.65 2.69
CA GLU A 115 -33.09 23.83 3.42
C GLU A 115 -33.39 25.00 2.47
N GLY A 116 -32.56 25.20 1.44
CA GLY A 116 -32.81 26.16 0.36
C GLY A 116 -34.16 25.92 -0.32
N MET A 117 -34.44 24.67 -0.70
CA MET A 117 -35.70 24.27 -1.34
C MET A 117 -36.92 24.48 -0.44
N LYS A 118 -36.78 24.27 0.89
CA LYS A 118 -37.85 24.60 1.85
C LYS A 118 -38.16 26.09 1.87
N LEU A 119 -37.13 26.92 1.82
CA LEU A 119 -37.28 28.37 1.82
C LEU A 119 -37.84 28.90 0.49
N GLU A 120 -37.44 28.32 -0.64
CA GLU A 120 -38.02 28.61 -1.96
C GLU A 120 -39.50 28.25 -2.01
N LYS A 121 -39.89 27.08 -1.48
CA LYS A 121 -41.30 26.71 -1.35
C LYS A 121 -42.08 27.74 -0.52
N GLN A 122 -41.53 28.23 0.59
CA GLN A 122 -42.18 29.28 1.40
C GLN A 122 -42.31 30.61 0.64
N ARG A 123 -41.30 30.99 -0.14
CA ARG A 123 -41.33 32.17 -1.01
C ARG A 123 -42.41 32.03 -2.09
N LEU A 124 -42.47 30.89 -2.77
CA LEU A 124 -43.49 30.59 -3.77
C LEU A 124 -44.91 30.71 -3.19
N LEU A 125 -45.16 30.11 -2.02
CA LEU A 125 -46.44 30.25 -1.32
C LEU A 125 -46.78 31.71 -0.99
N THR A 126 -45.78 32.50 -0.62
CA THR A 126 -45.96 33.94 -0.35
C THR A 126 -46.30 34.71 -1.64
N THR A 127 -45.64 34.40 -2.76
CA THR A 127 -45.90 35.00 -4.07
C THR A 127 -47.31 34.69 -4.58
N ILE A 128 -47.76 33.45 -4.41
CA ILE A 128 -49.13 33.01 -4.74
C ILE A 128 -50.15 33.80 -3.91
N ARG A 129 -49.94 33.92 -2.59
CA ARG A 129 -50.85 34.66 -1.69
C ARG A 129 -50.99 36.14 -2.05
N LYS A 130 -49.95 36.74 -2.62
CA LYS A 130 -49.96 38.14 -3.07
C LYS A 130 -50.56 38.32 -4.47
N GLY A 131 -50.89 37.23 -5.17
CA GLY A 131 -51.45 37.27 -6.53
C GLY A 131 -50.44 37.61 -7.63
N TYR A 132 -49.14 37.45 -7.36
CA TYR A 132 -48.08 37.78 -8.33
C TYR A 132 -47.76 36.64 -9.31
N ALA A 133 -48.29 35.45 -9.09
CA ALA A 133 -48.09 34.28 -9.94
C ALA A 133 -49.45 33.69 -10.33
N THR A 134 -49.56 33.25 -11.58
CA THR A 134 -50.73 32.48 -12.01
C THR A 134 -50.68 31.07 -11.42
N GLU A 135 -51.83 30.39 -11.36
CA GLU A 135 -51.93 29.03 -10.85
C GLU A 135 -51.05 28.05 -11.63
N VAL A 136 -51.01 28.19 -12.96
CA VAL A 136 -50.21 27.34 -13.85
C VAL A 136 -48.70 27.54 -13.61
N GLU A 137 -48.24 28.78 -13.49
CA GLU A 137 -46.83 29.07 -13.18
C GLU A 137 -46.43 28.53 -11.80
N ALA A 138 -47.32 28.68 -10.82
CA ALA A 138 -47.11 28.18 -9.47
C ALA A 138 -47.01 26.64 -9.44
N GLU A 139 -47.86 25.94 -10.20
CA GLU A 139 -47.84 24.49 -10.30
C GLU A 139 -46.54 23.97 -10.94
N LEU A 140 -46.10 24.60 -12.05
CA LEU A 140 -44.84 24.24 -12.70
C LEU A 140 -43.64 24.43 -11.77
N GLN A 141 -43.57 25.55 -11.05
CA GLN A 141 -42.52 25.82 -10.07
C GLN A 141 -42.57 24.83 -8.90
N PHE A 142 -43.77 24.46 -8.44
CA PHE A 142 -43.93 23.48 -7.38
C PHE A 142 -43.45 22.08 -7.80
N ILE A 143 -43.74 21.66 -9.02
CA ILE A 143 -43.26 20.39 -9.58
C ILE A 143 -41.73 20.39 -9.65
N ALA A 144 -41.11 21.48 -10.13
CA ALA A 144 -39.66 21.61 -10.19
C ALA A 144 -39.02 21.47 -8.79
N ILE A 145 -39.46 22.26 -7.81
CA ILE A 145 -38.99 22.20 -6.42
C ILE A 145 -39.17 20.79 -5.83
N LYS A 146 -40.31 20.14 -6.13
CA LYS A 146 -40.58 18.79 -5.64
C LYS A 146 -39.58 17.78 -6.23
N SER A 147 -39.34 17.81 -7.53
CA SER A 147 -38.40 16.90 -8.19
C SER A 147 -36.96 17.09 -7.71
N GLU A 148 -36.51 18.33 -7.53
CA GLU A 148 -35.17 18.62 -7.02
C GLU A 148 -35.03 18.19 -5.56
N ARG A 149 -36.07 18.41 -4.75
CA ARG A 149 -36.09 17.93 -3.37
C ARG A 149 -35.99 16.41 -3.29
N GLU A 150 -36.75 15.68 -4.09
CA GLU A 150 -36.70 14.21 -4.13
C GLU A 150 -35.30 13.71 -4.54
N TYR A 151 -34.67 14.37 -5.52
CA TYR A 151 -33.28 14.09 -5.91
C TYR A 151 -32.31 14.26 -4.75
N TRP A 152 -32.34 15.41 -4.06
CA TRP A 152 -31.42 15.68 -2.95
C TRP A 152 -31.69 14.79 -1.72
N GLU A 153 -32.94 14.40 -1.46
CA GLU A 153 -33.29 13.43 -0.41
C GLU A 153 -32.71 12.04 -0.72
N GLN A 154 -32.81 11.59 -1.98
CA GLN A 154 -32.20 10.33 -2.41
C GLN A 154 -30.68 10.36 -2.30
N GLU A 155 -30.06 11.45 -2.77
CA GLU A 155 -28.61 11.62 -2.71
C GLU A 155 -28.10 11.64 -1.27
N LEU A 156 -28.79 12.34 -0.38
CA LEU A 156 -28.45 12.36 1.04
C LEU A 156 -28.54 10.97 1.68
N ASN A 157 -29.60 10.21 1.38
CA ASN A 157 -29.73 8.83 1.86
C ASN A 157 -28.60 7.93 1.34
N ASN A 158 -28.23 8.08 0.06
CA ASN A 158 -27.12 7.33 -0.53
C ASN A 158 -25.79 7.64 0.19
N LEU A 159 -25.48 8.94 0.37
CA LEU A 159 -24.26 9.39 1.04
C LEU A 159 -24.20 8.91 2.50
N GLN A 160 -25.32 8.94 3.22
CA GLN A 160 -25.41 8.43 4.59
C GLN A 160 -25.19 6.92 4.64
N SER A 161 -25.82 6.16 3.74
CA SER A 161 -25.63 4.70 3.69
C SER A 161 -24.18 4.31 3.42
N LEU A 162 -23.48 5.06 2.57
CA LEU A 162 -22.04 4.86 2.32
C LEU A 162 -21.20 5.21 3.55
N GLN A 163 -21.54 6.28 4.25
CA GLN A 163 -20.87 6.66 5.51
C GLN A 163 -21.04 5.58 6.58
N ASP A 164 -22.24 5.02 6.73
CA ASP A 164 -22.52 3.96 7.70
C ASP A 164 -21.78 2.66 7.35
N ASN A 165 -21.74 2.30 6.07
CA ASN A 165 -20.97 1.14 5.59
C ASN A 165 -19.47 1.30 5.84
N ASP A 166 -18.91 2.48 5.60
CA ASP A 166 -17.48 2.74 5.83
C ASP A 166 -17.14 2.69 7.33
N ASN A 167 -18.00 3.24 8.19
CA ASN A 167 -17.84 3.15 9.64
C ASN A 167 -17.89 1.69 10.11
N ALA A 168 -18.84 0.89 9.61
CA ALA A 168 -18.94 -0.53 9.93
C ALA A 168 -17.72 -1.33 9.45
N ALA A 169 -17.19 -1.02 8.27
CA ALA A 169 -15.98 -1.64 7.74
C ALA A 169 -14.74 -1.31 8.59
N LEU A 170 -14.63 -0.05 9.04
CA LEU A 170 -13.55 0.39 9.92
C LEU A 170 -13.61 -0.31 11.28
N ASP A 171 -14.79 -0.39 11.88
CA ASP A 171 -14.99 -1.10 13.16
C ASP A 171 -14.64 -2.58 13.05
N ALA A 172 -15.06 -3.24 11.96
CA ALA A 172 -14.72 -4.65 11.70
C ALA A 172 -13.21 -4.86 11.48
N PHE A 173 -12.53 -3.91 10.84
CA PHE A 173 -11.10 -3.95 10.62
C PHE A 173 -10.29 -3.74 11.91
N MET A 174 -10.76 -2.90 12.83
CA MET A 174 -10.07 -2.58 14.08
C MET A 174 -10.31 -3.61 15.20
N ALA A 175 -11.38 -4.41 15.10
CA ALA A 175 -11.75 -5.45 16.07
C ALA A 175 -10.64 -6.48 16.43
N PRO A 176 -9.73 -6.93 15.53
CA PRO A 176 -8.73 -7.96 15.85
C PRO A 176 -7.51 -7.46 16.62
N ILE A 177 -7.41 -6.15 16.90
CA ILE A 177 -6.22 -5.52 17.51
C ILE A 177 -6.40 -5.34 19.04
N GLN A 178 -7.59 -5.61 19.58
CA GLN A 178 -7.91 -5.56 21.02
C GLN A 178 -7.87 -6.94 21.67
#